data_AF-X0RZ90-F1
#
_entry.id   AF-X0RZ90-F1
#
_cell.length_a   1.000
_cell.length_b   1.000
_cell.length_c   1.000
_cell.angle_alpha   90.00
_cell.angle_beta   90.00
_cell.angle_gamma   90.00
#
_symmetry.space_group_name_H-M   'P 1'
#
loop_
_entity.id
_entity.type
_entity.pdbx_description
1 polymer ?
#
loop_
_entity_poly.entity_id
_entity_poly.type
_entity_poly.pdbx_seq_one_letter_code
_entity_poly.pdbx_strand_id
1 'polypeptide(L)'
;DGFEVCRLIKKNPETENIPIIFLTAKSETGEIVKGFQAGGVDYITKPFVKEELFARVNNHIQLKQVRDMLRKSADERLKSRDMFMRTMLDLSKMIDTDK
;
A
#
# COMPACT_ATOMS: atom_id res chain seq x y z
N ASP A 1 -14.49 -10.73 -13.45
CA ASP A 1 -13.30 -11.60 -13.71
C ASP A 1 -12.23 -11.35 -12.63
N GLY A 2 -11.02 -11.92 -12.75
CA GLY A 2 -9.93 -11.67 -11.78
C GLY A 2 -9.45 -10.21 -11.73
N PHE A 3 -9.51 -9.48 -12.84
CA PHE A 3 -9.14 -8.06 -12.89
C PHE A 3 -10.18 -7.18 -12.19
N GLU A 4 -11.46 -7.52 -12.31
CA GLU A 4 -12.54 -6.84 -11.62
C GLU A 4 -12.44 -7.00 -10.10
N VAL A 5 -12.16 -8.21 -9.62
CA VAL A 5 -11.89 -8.46 -8.20
C VAL A 5 -10.71 -7.61 -7.72
N CYS A 6 -9.63 -7.53 -8.51
CA CYS A 6 -8.51 -6.67 -8.21
C CYS A 6 -8.93 -5.19 -8.11
N ARG A 7 -9.70 -4.66 -9.07
CA ARG A 7 -10.21 -3.28 -9.02
C ARG A 7 -11.05 -3.02 -7.78
N LEU A 8 -11.89 -3.97 -7.37
CA LEU A 8 -12.72 -3.84 -6.16
C LEU A 8 -11.87 -3.80 -4.89
N ILE A 9 -10.88 -4.69 -4.76
CA ILE A 9 -9.92 -4.67 -3.64
C ILE A 9 -9.16 -3.33 -3.62
N LYS A 10 -8.71 -2.87 -4.79
CA LYS A 10 -7.97 -1.60 -4.91
C LYS A 10 -8.80 -0.34 -4.65
N LYS A 11 -10.13 -0.43 -4.69
CA LYS A 11 -11.02 0.69 -4.41
C LYS A 11 -11.33 0.86 -2.91
N ASN A 12 -11.15 -0.19 -2.10
CA ASN A 12 -11.44 -0.13 -0.67
C ASN A 12 -10.19 0.34 0.11
N PRO A 13 -10.22 1.48 0.82
CA PRO A 13 -9.08 2.01 1.59
C PRO A 13 -8.44 1.01 2.58
N GLU A 14 -9.24 0.08 3.12
CA GLU A 14 -8.74 -0.93 4.06
C GLU A 14 -7.89 -2.02 3.38
N THR A 15 -8.13 -2.25 2.08
CA THR A 15 -7.51 -3.37 1.33
C THR A 15 -6.72 -2.94 0.11
N GLU A 16 -6.77 -1.66 -0.28
CA GLU A 16 -6.12 -1.11 -1.47
C GLU A 16 -4.60 -1.36 -1.48
N ASN A 17 -4.02 -1.51 -0.29
CA ASN A 17 -2.60 -1.66 -0.05
C ASN A 17 -2.11 -3.10 -0.13
N ILE A 18 -3.01 -4.08 -0.25
CA ILE A 18 -2.66 -5.50 -0.37
C ILE A 18 -2.03 -5.74 -1.76
N PRO A 19 -0.80 -6.27 -1.86
CA PRO A 19 -0.20 -6.61 -3.15
C PRO A 19 -0.95 -7.77 -3.81
N ILE A 20 -1.31 -7.62 -5.09
CA ILE A 20 -2.03 -8.63 -5.87
C ILE A 20 -1.14 -9.10 -7.02
N ILE A 21 -0.90 -10.41 -7.08
CA ILE A 21 -0.14 -11.06 -8.15
C ILE A 21 -1.12 -11.87 -8.99
N PHE A 22 -1.13 -11.65 -10.31
CA PHE A 22 -1.97 -12.41 -11.22
C PHE A 22 -1.26 -13.68 -11.69
N LEU A 23 -1.98 -14.81 -11.66
CA LEU A 23 -1.55 -16.06 -12.26
C LEU A 23 -2.42 -16.38 -13.48
N THR A 24 -1.84 -16.51 -14.67
CA THR A 24 -2.61 -16.66 -15.92
C THR A 24 -2.14 -17.86 -16.75
N ALA A 25 -2.97 -18.34 -17.67
CA ALA A 25 -2.51 -19.22 -18.76
C ALA A 25 -2.18 -18.43 -20.05
N LYS A 26 -2.62 -17.16 -20.15
CA LYS A 26 -2.48 -16.33 -21.35
C LYS A 26 -1.34 -15.35 -21.19
N SER A 27 -0.27 -15.50 -21.96
CA SER A 27 0.90 -14.62 -21.96
C SER A 27 0.79 -13.42 -22.91
N GLU A 28 -0.41 -13.14 -23.44
CA GLU A 28 -0.63 -12.00 -24.32
C GLU A 28 -0.35 -10.69 -23.58
N THR A 29 0.46 -9.82 -24.19
CA THR A 29 0.86 -8.53 -23.62
C THR A 29 -0.35 -7.67 -23.20
N GLY A 30 -1.47 -7.77 -23.90
CA GLY A 30 -2.70 -7.06 -23.55
C GLY A 30 -3.28 -7.45 -22.18
N GLU A 31 -3.23 -8.73 -21.82
CA GLU A 31 -3.77 -9.21 -20.53
C GLU A 31 -2.84 -8.84 -19.36
N ILE A 32 -1.52 -8.81 -19.62
CA ILE A 32 -0.52 -8.32 -18.67
C ILE A 32 -0.79 -6.85 -18.37
N VAL A 33 -0.93 -6.02 -19.41
CA VAL A 33 -1.19 -4.58 -19.28
C VAL A 33 -2.50 -4.33 -18.52
N LYS A 34 -3.57 -5.06 -18.84
CA LYS A 34 -4.84 -4.98 -18.11
C LYS A 34 -4.69 -5.33 -16.62
N GLY A 35 -3.88 -6.34 -16.29
CA GLY A 35 -3.59 -6.72 -14.92
C GLY A 35 -2.92 -5.60 -14.13
N PHE A 36 -1.92 -4.96 -14.70
CA PHE A 36 -1.27 -3.80 -14.08
C PHE A 36 -2.21 -2.60 -13.96
N GLN A 37 -3.01 -2.31 -14.98
CA GLN A 37 -4.02 -1.24 -14.94
C GLN A 37 -5.11 -1.49 -13.89
N ALA A 38 -5.44 -2.75 -13.59
CA ALA A 38 -6.34 -3.11 -12.51
C ALA A 38 -5.74 -2.92 -11.11
N GLY A 39 -4.42 -2.69 -11.02
CA GLY A 39 -3.66 -2.50 -9.78
C GLY A 39 -2.90 -3.74 -9.30
N GLY A 40 -2.69 -4.72 -10.17
CA GLY A 40 -1.73 -5.81 -9.92
C GLY A 40 -0.32 -5.28 -9.77
N VAL A 41 0.48 -5.93 -8.92
CA VAL A 41 1.89 -5.58 -8.71
C VAL A 41 2.84 -6.54 -9.41
N ASP A 42 2.34 -7.69 -9.85
CA ASP A 42 3.10 -8.68 -10.63
C ASP A 42 2.15 -9.59 -11.41
N TYR A 43 2.72 -10.28 -12.39
CA TYR A 43 2.00 -11.12 -13.32
C TYR A 43 2.86 -12.32 -13.71
N ILE A 44 2.36 -13.53 -13.46
CA ILE A 44 3.10 -14.79 -13.63
C ILE A 44 2.28 -15.72 -14.52
N THR A 45 2.91 -16.20 -15.60
CA THR A 45 2.31 -17.14 -16.56
C THR A 45 2.45 -18.57 -16.08
N LYS A 46 1.41 -19.38 -16.32
CA LYS A 46 1.40 -20.82 -16.12
C LYS A 46 1.87 -21.54 -17.40
N PRO A 47 2.58 -22.67 -17.27
CA PRO A 47 3.11 -23.23 -16.02
C PRO A 47 4.25 -22.38 -15.48
N PHE A 48 4.33 -22.24 -14.15
CA PHE A 48 5.40 -21.50 -13.47
C PHE A 48 6.29 -22.42 -12.66
N VAL A 49 7.53 -22.01 -12.45
CA VAL A 49 8.48 -22.65 -11.55
C VAL A 49 8.15 -22.22 -10.11
N LYS A 50 8.05 -23.17 -9.18
CA LYS A 50 7.62 -22.88 -7.80
C LYS A 50 8.60 -21.93 -7.11
N GLU A 51 9.88 -22.13 -7.32
CA GLU A 51 10.97 -21.35 -6.76
C GLU A 51 10.88 -19.89 -7.22
N GLU A 52 10.53 -19.65 -8.49
CA GLU A 52 10.30 -18.31 -9.03
C GLU A 52 9.10 -17.64 -8.36
N LEU A 53 7.98 -18.36 -8.23
CA LEU A 53 6.78 -17.84 -7.58
C LEU A 53 7.08 -17.45 -6.12
N PHE A 54 7.78 -18.31 -5.37
CA PHE A 54 8.15 -18.01 -3.99
C PHE A 54 9.08 -16.80 -3.89
N ALA A 55 10.07 -16.68 -4.78
CA ALA A 55 10.94 -15.51 -4.81
C ALA A 55 10.15 -14.21 -5.05
N ARG A 56 9.21 -14.21 -6.00
CA ARG A 56 8.34 -13.06 -6.29
C ARG A 56 7.44 -12.71 -5.12
N VAL A 57 6.78 -13.69 -4.52
CA VAL A 57 5.92 -13.48 -3.34
C VAL A 57 6.72 -12.89 -2.18
N ASN A 58 7.90 -13.45 -1.88
CA ASN A 58 8.76 -12.95 -0.81
C ASN A 58 9.20 -11.50 -1.03
N ASN A 59 9.55 -11.14 -2.27
CA ASN A 59 9.90 -9.76 -2.62
C ASN A 59 8.73 -8.80 -2.33
N HIS A 60 7.50 -9.16 -2.71
CA HIS A 60 6.33 -8.32 -2.46
C HIS A 60 5.96 -8.23 -0.97
N ILE A 61 6.15 -9.31 -0.20
CA ILE A 61 5.99 -9.28 1.26
C ILE A 61 6.98 -8.31 1.90
N GLN A 62 8.27 -8.42 1.56
CA GLN A 62 9.31 -7.53 2.10
C GLN A 62 9.03 -6.07 1.74
N LEU A 63 8.68 -5.79 0.47
CA LEU A 63 8.30 -4.45 0.03
C LEU A 63 7.08 -3.91 0.79
N LYS A 64 6.09 -4.75 1.06
CA LYS A 64 4.90 -4.36 1.84
C LYS A 64 5.28 -4.03 3.29
N GLN A 65 6.08 -4.86 3.94
CA GLN A 65 6.55 -4.62 5.30
C GLN A 65 7.29 -3.29 5.44
N VAL A 66 8.20 -2.98 4.50
CA VAL A 66 8.92 -1.70 4.49
C VAL A 66 7.97 -0.52 4.29
N ARG A 67 7.03 -0.62 3.34
CA ARG A 67 6.03 0.45 3.10
C ARG A 67 5.14 0.68 4.31
N ASP A 68 4.74 -0.38 5.01
CA ASP A 68 3.92 -0.28 6.21
C ASP A 68 4.68 0.38 7.37
N MET A 69 5.95 0.01 7.56
CA MET A 69 6.81 0.65 8.55
C MET A 69 6.95 2.16 8.28
N LEU A 70 7.23 2.53 7.03
CA LEU A 70 7.35 3.94 6.64
C LEU A 70 6.07 4.73 6.87
N ARG A 71 4.91 4.16 6.51
CA ARG A 71 3.60 4.78 6.75
C ARG A 71 3.34 4.97 8.23
N LYS A 72 3.55 3.93 9.03
CA LYS A 72 3.37 4.00 10.48
C LYS A 72 4.25 5.10 11.10
N SER A 73 5.53 5.16 10.72
CA SER A 73 6.43 6.21 11.20
C SER A 73 6.03 7.61 10.74
N ALA A 74 5.51 7.75 9.51
CA ALA A 74 5.01 9.03 9.02
C ALA A 74 3.76 9.49 9.81
N ASP A 75 2.83 8.57 10.05
CA ASP A 75 1.60 8.85 10.82
C ASP A 75 1.92 9.22 12.27
N GLU A 76 2.87 8.52 12.90
CA GLU A 76 3.36 8.84 14.25
C GLU A 76 3.96 10.25 14.30
N ARG A 77 4.80 10.61 13.31
CA ARG A 77 5.39 11.96 13.24
C ARG A 77 4.34 13.05 13.06
N LEU A 78 3.35 12.82 12.20
CA LEU A 78 2.25 13.77 12.00
C LEU A 78 1.45 13.96 13.28
N LYS A 79 1.10 12.87 13.97
CA LYS A 79 0.41 12.92 15.27
C LYS A 79 1.21 13.68 16.32
N SER A 80 2.51 13.39 16.46
CA SER A 80 3.37 14.09 17.41
C SER A 80 3.48 15.58 17.10
N ARG A 81 3.63 15.94 15.81
CA ARG A 81 3.67 17.34 15.38
C ARG A 81 2.37 18.07 15.67
N ASP A 82 1.23 17.47 15.34
CA ASP A 82 -0.08 18.07 15.53
C ASP A 82 -0.40 18.22 17.03
N MET A 83 0.00 17.25 17.86
CA MET A 83 -0.10 17.33 19.31
C MET A 83 0.74 18.48 19.88
N PHE A 84 2.00 18.60 19.46
CA PHE A 84 2.88 19.68 19.88
C PHE A 84 2.32 21.07 19.52
N MET A 85 1.82 21.22 18.29
CA MET A 85 1.22 22.48 17.83
C MET A 85 -0.01 22.87 18.66
N ARG A 86 -0.86 21.90 19.05
CA ARG A 86 -2.01 22.16 19.93
C ARG A 86 -1.55 22.66 21.30
N THR A 87 -0.61 21.97 21.95
CA THR A 87 -0.07 22.39 23.24
C THR A 87 0.54 23.80 23.18
N MET A 88 1.28 24.11 22.12
CA MET A 88 1.86 25.45 21.93
C MET A 88 0.80 26.55 21.80
N LEU A 89 -0.28 26.30 21.06
CA LEU A 89 -1.39 27.26 20.91
C LEU A 89 -2.15 27.47 22.22
N ASP A 90 -2.30 26.43 23.03
CA ASP A 90 -2.96 26.55 24.34
C ASP A 90 -2.10 27.36 25.31
N LEU A 91 -0.78 27.13 25.32
CA LEU A 91 0.17 27.93 26.10
C LEU A 91 0.18 29.41 25.70
N SER A 92 0.12 29.74 24.40
CA SER A 92 0.09 31.14 23.96
C SER A 92 -1.16 31.86 24.44
N LYS A 93 -2.32 31.21 24.38
CA LYS A 93 -3.59 31.76 24.88
C LYS A 93 -3.55 32.00 26.39
N MET A 94 -2.90 31.12 27.15
CA MET A 94 -2.75 31.30 28.60
C MET A 94 -1.92 32.53 28.95
N ILE A 95 -0.86 32.83 28.18
CA ILE A 95 -0.02 34.02 28.40
C ILE A 95 -0.77 35.31 28.04
N ASP A 96 -1.62 35.28 27.02
CA ASP A 96 -2.40 36.45 26.59
C ASP A 96 -3.61 36.76 27.49
N THR A 97 -4.05 35.82 28.34
CA THR A 97 -5.21 36.01 29.25
C THR A 97 -4.84 36.73 30.55
N ASP A 98 -3.54 36.89 30.84
CA ASP A 98 -3.00 37.52 32.06
C ASP A 98 -2.53 38.99 31.84
N LYS A 99 -2.87 39.57 30.69
CA LYS A 99 -2.70 41.01 30.37
C LYS A 99 -4.04 41.71 30.26
#